data_AF-A0A8J2MY34-F1
#
_entry.id   AF-A0A8J2MY34-F1
#
_cell.length_a   1.000
_cell.length_b   1.000
_cell.length_c   1.000
_cell.angle_alpha   90.00
_cell.angle_beta   90.00
_cell.angle_gamma   90.00
#
_symmetry.space_group_name_H-M   'P 1'
#
loop_
_entity.id
_entity.type
_entity.pdbx_description
1 polymer ?
#
loop_
_entity_poly.entity_id
_entity_poly.type
_entity_poly.pdbx_seq_one_letter_code
_entity_poly.pdbx_strand_id
1 'polypeptide(L)'
;MSCTKIPASVIMPPRELKQYKRWQCLHTNVRPAEQGYIPTAHEYEDFHQWLKRQDSGYFSDIFDDITGHISHCGSETTSSSFNSPVASICQHAMHPVAAGQPQSRCPVCIVELHVRYMNVLSEALKSAGGRAPSCTLTSSEHQDIVYSAWCKGKISTLKELSRLETMAEEEARWSAQHPETSHEETQTAAKAVELYWSETTGCLERLPRSKKHTAVVFAQDTDFAPGRPNPYFHRRSPRYEPGKYTVAEQDEPEEDQISEDSEDYSQVKIHHVGETEESVNESLLSNEEESRPVFDSIDEIEDDDENSDWEDIDSGDESSEYGDECGEGDGIYFEIEEEASFIVFGDD
;
A
#
# COMPACT_ATOMS: atom_id res chain seq x y z
N MET A 1 1.66 -12.19 -22.93
CA MET A 1 2.58 -11.60 -21.94
C MET A 1 2.74 -12.59 -20.81
N SER A 2 3.90 -13.26 -20.71
CA SER A 2 4.22 -14.15 -19.60
C SER A 2 4.24 -13.34 -18.30
N CYS A 3 3.52 -13.79 -17.27
CA CYS A 3 3.58 -13.17 -15.95
C CYS A 3 4.99 -13.37 -15.40
N THR A 4 5.76 -12.29 -15.31
CA THR A 4 7.08 -12.32 -14.69
C THR A 4 6.92 -12.79 -13.25
N LYS A 5 7.66 -13.84 -12.89
CA LYS A 5 7.61 -14.44 -11.56
C LYS A 5 8.45 -13.58 -10.61
N ILE A 6 7.77 -12.76 -9.80
CA ILE A 6 8.41 -11.81 -8.87
C ILE A 6 8.58 -12.48 -7.51
N PRO A 7 9.80 -12.56 -6.94
CA PRO A 7 10.01 -13.20 -5.64
C PRO A 7 9.39 -12.38 -4.50
N ALA A 8 8.86 -13.05 -3.48
CA ALA A 8 8.30 -12.41 -2.29
C ALA A 8 9.37 -11.74 -1.40
N SER A 9 10.65 -12.09 -1.58
CA SER A 9 11.79 -11.45 -0.91
C SER A 9 11.90 -9.94 -1.18
N VAL A 10 11.12 -9.42 -2.13
CA VAL A 10 10.99 -7.98 -2.41
C VAL A 10 10.32 -7.23 -1.27
N ILE A 11 9.37 -7.87 -0.58
CA ILE A 11 8.58 -7.23 0.50
C ILE A 11 8.69 -7.95 1.84
N MET A 12 9.20 -9.18 1.87
CA MET A 12 9.35 -9.98 3.09
C MET A 12 10.83 -10.17 3.45
N PRO A 13 11.22 -9.96 4.73
CA PRO A 13 12.55 -10.32 5.20
C PRO A 13 12.76 -11.85 5.14
N PRO A 14 14.01 -12.34 5.18
CA PRO A 14 14.31 -13.77 5.03
C PRO A 14 13.59 -14.69 6.02
N ARG A 15 13.41 -14.25 7.28
CA ARG A 15 12.68 -15.00 8.32
C ARG A 15 11.21 -15.18 7.95
N GLU A 16 10.54 -14.08 7.60
CA GLU A 16 9.13 -14.10 7.18
C GLU A 16 8.96 -14.88 5.87
N LEU A 17 9.91 -14.81 4.94
CA LEU A 17 9.83 -15.57 3.69
C LEU A 17 9.82 -17.09 3.92
N LYS A 18 10.61 -17.59 4.89
CA LYS A 18 10.57 -19.01 5.28
C LYS A 18 9.20 -19.38 5.85
N GLN A 19 8.66 -18.55 6.73
CA GLN A 19 7.32 -18.74 7.31
C GLN A 19 6.22 -18.67 6.25
N TYR A 20 6.32 -17.75 5.30
CA TYR A 20 5.36 -17.59 4.21
C TYR A 20 5.35 -18.81 3.29
N LYS A 21 6.52 -19.35 2.91
CA LYS A 21 6.58 -20.62 2.14
C LYS A 21 5.93 -21.78 2.90
N ARG A 22 6.17 -21.88 4.22
CA ARG A 22 5.51 -22.88 5.07
C ARG A 22 3.99 -22.68 5.08
N TRP A 23 3.52 -21.45 5.23
CA TRP A 23 2.11 -21.12 5.17
C TRP A 23 1.49 -21.48 3.81
N GLN A 24 2.15 -21.15 2.70
CA GLN A 24 1.68 -21.53 1.36
C GLN A 24 1.54 -23.05 1.20
N CYS A 25 2.50 -23.82 1.73
CA CYS A 25 2.46 -25.28 1.68
C CYS A 25 1.27 -25.87 2.46
N LEU A 26 0.89 -25.24 3.58
CA LEU A 26 -0.15 -25.76 4.47
C LEU A 26 -1.55 -25.27 4.13
N HIS A 27 -1.68 -24.01 3.68
CA HIS A 27 -2.97 -23.30 3.61
C HIS A 27 -3.39 -22.91 2.20
N THR A 28 -2.55 -23.11 1.19
CA THR A 28 -2.87 -22.76 -0.19
C THR A 28 -2.69 -23.95 -1.13
N ASN A 29 -3.30 -23.87 -2.32
CA ASN A 29 -3.15 -24.89 -3.36
C ASN A 29 -2.02 -24.54 -4.35
N VAL A 30 -1.09 -23.68 -3.95
CA VAL A 30 0.02 -23.21 -4.80
C VAL A 30 1.03 -24.35 -4.96
N ARG A 31 1.42 -24.62 -6.20
CA ARG A 31 2.39 -25.68 -6.51
C ARG A 31 3.74 -25.37 -5.85
N PRO A 32 4.55 -26.38 -5.45
CA PRO A 32 5.87 -26.13 -4.87
C PRO A 32 6.78 -25.22 -5.74
N ALA A 33 6.71 -25.35 -7.07
CA ALA A 33 7.45 -24.50 -8.02
C ALA A 33 6.94 -23.05 -8.12
N GLU A 34 5.81 -22.75 -7.50
CA GLU A 34 5.15 -21.43 -7.45
C GLU A 34 5.21 -20.80 -6.05
N GLN A 35 5.81 -21.49 -5.08
CA GLN A 35 5.97 -20.98 -3.73
C GLN A 35 7.09 -19.92 -3.65
N GLY A 36 6.93 -18.96 -2.73
CA GLY A 36 7.88 -17.88 -2.53
C GLY A 36 7.79 -16.74 -3.55
N TYR A 37 6.77 -16.72 -4.40
CA TYR A 37 6.44 -15.54 -5.20
C TYR A 37 5.57 -14.56 -4.43
N ILE A 38 5.59 -13.31 -4.90
CA ILE A 38 4.88 -12.20 -4.27
C ILE A 38 3.38 -12.54 -4.04
N PRO A 39 2.86 -12.41 -2.81
CA PRO A 39 1.45 -12.68 -2.50
C PRO A 39 0.52 -11.71 -3.22
N THR A 40 -0.72 -12.11 -3.44
CA THR A 40 -1.84 -11.18 -3.61
C THR A 40 -2.14 -10.44 -2.30
N ALA A 41 -2.89 -9.33 -2.36
CA ALA A 41 -3.26 -8.61 -1.14
C ALA A 41 -4.03 -9.49 -0.15
N HIS A 42 -4.84 -10.43 -0.66
CA HIS A 42 -5.59 -11.40 0.16
C HIS A 42 -4.66 -12.40 0.85
N GLU A 43 -3.76 -13.03 0.09
CA GLU A 43 -2.77 -13.96 0.64
C GLU A 43 -1.84 -13.28 1.66
N TYR A 44 -1.47 -12.03 1.42
CA TYR A 44 -0.64 -11.26 2.34
C TYR A 44 -1.34 -11.06 3.69
N GLU A 45 -2.61 -10.64 3.69
CA GLU A 45 -3.38 -10.50 4.93
C GLU A 45 -3.58 -11.85 5.64
N ASP A 46 -3.98 -12.89 4.90
CA ASP A 46 -4.26 -14.20 5.50
C ASP A 46 -2.98 -14.81 6.10
N PHE A 47 -1.81 -14.60 5.46
CA PHE A 47 -0.51 -14.93 6.02
C PHE A 47 -0.22 -14.15 7.31
N HIS A 48 -0.44 -12.84 7.35
CA HIS A 48 -0.21 -12.04 8.56
C HIS A 48 -1.17 -12.40 9.70
N GLN A 49 -2.41 -12.76 9.39
CA GLN A 49 -3.35 -13.29 10.39
C GLN A 49 -2.89 -14.64 10.94
N TRP A 50 -2.40 -15.52 10.06
CA TRP A 50 -1.79 -16.78 10.49
C TRP A 50 -0.56 -16.55 11.37
N LEU A 51 0.33 -15.61 11.00
CA LEU A 51 1.51 -15.28 11.78
C LEU A 51 1.15 -14.76 13.18
N LYS A 52 0.18 -13.84 13.26
CA LYS A 52 -0.34 -13.34 14.54
C LYS A 52 -0.85 -14.45 15.45
N ARG A 53 -1.53 -15.46 14.90
CA ARG A 53 -2.01 -16.63 15.66
C ARG A 53 -0.87 -17.54 16.15
N GLN A 54 0.25 -17.59 15.43
CA GLN A 54 1.43 -18.32 15.88
C GLN A 54 2.15 -17.57 17.02
N ASP A 55 2.28 -16.25 16.90
CA ASP A 55 3.00 -15.42 17.87
C ASP A 55 2.21 -15.21 19.18
N SER A 56 0.88 -15.28 19.12
CA SER A 56 0.01 -15.06 20.28
C SER A 56 0.00 -16.22 21.28
N GLY A 57 0.84 -17.25 21.07
CA GLY A 57 0.99 -18.42 21.93
C GLY A 57 -0.29 -19.26 22.06
N TYR A 58 -0.22 -20.37 22.81
CA TYR A 58 -1.35 -21.30 23.02
C TYR A 58 -2.63 -20.66 23.63
N PHE A 59 -2.53 -19.44 24.16
CA PHE A 59 -3.61 -18.81 24.92
C PHE A 59 -4.68 -18.08 24.10
N SER A 60 -4.41 -17.80 22.83
CA SER A 60 -5.28 -16.94 22.00
C SER A 60 -6.40 -17.72 21.29
N ASP A 61 -6.14 -18.96 20.88
CA ASP A 61 -7.18 -19.84 20.29
C ASP A 61 -8.35 -20.11 21.25
N ILE A 62 -8.09 -20.06 22.56
CA ILE A 62 -9.12 -20.29 23.59
C ILE A 62 -10.17 -19.16 23.57
N PHE A 63 -9.77 -17.91 23.30
CA PHE A 63 -10.69 -16.77 23.33
C PHE A 63 -11.54 -16.65 22.06
N ASP A 64 -11.00 -17.02 20.90
CA ASP A 64 -11.76 -17.02 19.64
C ASP A 64 -12.91 -18.05 19.71
N ASP A 65 -12.69 -19.23 20.31
CA ASP A 65 -13.71 -20.26 20.50
C ASP A 65 -14.83 -19.79 21.45
N ILE A 66 -14.46 -19.11 22.53
CA ILE A 66 -15.43 -18.56 23.50
C ILE A 66 -16.28 -17.44 22.86
N THR A 67 -15.69 -16.62 21.99
CA THR A 67 -16.40 -15.52 21.33
C THR A 67 -17.51 -16.02 20.40
N GLY A 68 -17.28 -17.17 19.74
CA GLY A 68 -18.31 -17.88 18.98
C GLY A 68 -19.48 -18.36 19.84
N HIS A 69 -19.21 -18.80 21.07
CA HIS A 69 -20.24 -19.29 22.00
C HIS A 69 -21.02 -18.18 22.73
N ILE A 70 -20.42 -17.02 22.98
CA ILE A 70 -21.11 -15.88 23.61
C ILE A 70 -22.08 -15.20 22.63
N SER A 71 -21.83 -15.33 21.33
CA SER A 71 -22.58 -14.60 20.29
C SER A 71 -23.99 -15.16 20.02
N HIS A 72 -24.44 -16.23 20.69
CA HIS A 72 -25.76 -16.85 20.47
C HIS A 72 -26.54 -17.06 21.78
N CYS A 73 -27.14 -15.99 22.31
CA CYS A 73 -28.27 -16.16 23.23
C CYS A 73 -29.29 -15.01 23.26
N GLY A 74 -29.26 -14.05 22.33
CA GLY A 74 -30.20 -12.94 22.39
C GLY A 74 -30.44 -12.29 21.04
N SER A 75 -31.43 -12.78 20.30
CA SER A 75 -32.64 -11.99 19.95
C SER A 75 -33.40 -12.71 18.84
N GLU A 76 -34.27 -13.64 19.23
CA GLU A 76 -35.42 -14.04 18.39
C GLU A 76 -36.43 -12.89 18.36
N THR A 77 -36.03 -11.72 17.85
CA THR A 77 -36.98 -10.64 17.57
C THR A 77 -37.54 -10.86 16.18
N THR A 78 -38.69 -11.50 16.16
CA THR A 78 -39.57 -11.78 15.01
C THR A 78 -40.12 -10.50 14.37
N SER A 79 -39.26 -9.70 13.76
CA SER A 79 -39.66 -8.67 12.81
C SER A 79 -38.83 -8.89 11.54
N SER A 80 -39.52 -9.27 10.47
CA SER A 80 -39.05 -9.53 9.12
C SER A 80 -38.28 -8.34 8.50
N SER A 81 -37.13 -7.98 9.06
CA SER A 81 -36.15 -7.10 8.42
C SER A 81 -35.37 -7.93 7.41
N PHE A 82 -35.23 -7.42 6.20
CA PHE A 82 -34.40 -8.01 5.15
C PHE A 82 -33.05 -8.47 5.74
N ASN A 83 -32.81 -9.79 5.74
CA ASN A 83 -31.60 -10.38 6.26
C ASN A 83 -30.42 -9.89 5.42
N SER A 84 -29.74 -8.85 5.90
CA SER A 84 -28.56 -8.30 5.25
C SER A 84 -27.47 -9.38 5.26
N PRO A 85 -26.85 -9.69 4.13
CA PRO A 85 -25.81 -10.71 4.07
C PRO A 85 -24.63 -10.31 4.95
N VAL A 86 -24.03 -11.28 5.64
CA VAL A 86 -22.88 -11.06 6.53
C VAL A 86 -21.65 -11.73 5.94
N ALA A 87 -20.50 -11.03 5.93
CA ALA A 87 -19.25 -11.57 5.44
C ALA A 87 -18.68 -12.65 6.38
N SER A 88 -18.14 -13.75 5.85
CA SER A 88 -17.78 -14.91 6.69
C SER A 88 -16.55 -14.72 7.58
N ILE A 89 -15.60 -13.87 7.19
CA ILE A 89 -14.35 -13.63 7.92
C ILE A 89 -14.48 -12.41 8.84
N CYS A 90 -14.88 -11.25 8.31
CA CYS A 90 -14.95 -10.03 9.12
C CYS A 90 -16.28 -9.82 9.84
N GLN A 91 -17.28 -10.67 9.60
CA GLN A 91 -18.60 -10.63 10.25
C GLN A 91 -19.36 -9.30 10.12
N HIS A 92 -18.94 -8.43 9.19
CA HIS A 92 -19.65 -7.19 8.91
C HIS A 92 -20.90 -7.45 8.06
N ALA A 93 -22.01 -6.80 8.43
CA ALA A 93 -23.21 -6.75 7.61
C ALA A 93 -22.93 -5.99 6.31
N MET A 94 -23.39 -6.53 5.19
CA MET A 94 -23.23 -5.99 3.84
C MET A 94 -24.59 -5.61 3.26
N HIS A 95 -24.57 -4.84 2.17
CA HIS A 95 -25.77 -4.42 1.46
C HIS A 95 -26.55 -5.63 0.89
N PRO A 96 -27.90 -5.62 0.86
CA PRO A 96 -28.72 -6.72 0.33
C PRO A 96 -28.40 -7.14 -1.11
N VAL A 97 -27.87 -6.23 -1.94
CA VAL A 97 -27.37 -6.53 -3.30
C VAL A 97 -26.31 -7.64 -3.29
N ALA A 98 -25.52 -7.75 -2.22
CA ALA A 98 -24.51 -8.79 -2.07
C ALA A 98 -25.08 -10.17 -1.70
N ALA A 99 -26.40 -10.31 -1.44
CA ALA A 99 -26.97 -11.55 -0.90
C ALA A 99 -26.84 -12.76 -1.84
N GLY A 100 -26.64 -12.52 -3.15
CA GLY A 100 -26.43 -13.58 -4.15
C GLY A 100 -24.99 -14.12 -4.24
N GLN A 101 -24.02 -13.48 -3.58
CA GLN A 101 -22.61 -13.85 -3.68
C GLN A 101 -22.00 -13.93 -2.27
N PRO A 102 -21.72 -15.14 -1.75
CA PRO A 102 -21.04 -15.26 -0.47
C PRO A 102 -19.64 -14.64 -0.59
N GLN A 103 -19.41 -13.55 0.13
CA GLN A 103 -18.11 -12.90 0.21
C GLN A 103 -17.46 -13.23 1.55
N SER A 104 -16.16 -13.52 1.51
CA SER A 104 -15.39 -13.79 2.71
C SER A 104 -15.18 -12.51 3.54
N ARG A 105 -15.03 -11.36 2.87
CA ARG A 105 -14.82 -10.05 3.50
C ARG A 105 -15.81 -9.05 2.91
N CYS A 106 -16.25 -8.08 3.72
CA CYS A 106 -17.08 -6.98 3.24
C CYS A 106 -16.27 -6.02 2.35
N PRO A 107 -16.94 -5.22 1.48
CA PRO A 107 -16.29 -4.25 0.61
C PRO A 107 -15.26 -3.35 1.29
N VAL A 108 -15.58 -2.85 2.49
CA VAL A 108 -14.70 -1.95 3.25
C VAL A 108 -13.41 -2.66 3.67
N CYS A 109 -13.50 -3.86 4.25
CA CYS A 109 -12.32 -4.63 4.63
C CYS A 109 -11.46 -5.05 3.43
N ILE A 110 -12.07 -5.27 2.27
CA ILE A 110 -11.33 -5.56 1.02
C ILE A 110 -10.47 -4.35 0.64
N VAL A 111 -11.04 -3.14 0.65
CA VAL A 111 -10.29 -1.91 0.35
C VAL A 111 -9.18 -1.68 1.36
N GLU A 112 -9.44 -1.80 2.67
CA GLU A 112 -8.44 -1.64 3.72
C GLU A 112 -7.24 -2.57 3.53
N LEU A 113 -7.51 -3.83 3.16
CA LEU A 113 -6.50 -4.84 2.85
C LEU A 113 -5.65 -4.44 1.64
N HIS A 114 -6.28 -3.96 0.56
CA HIS A 114 -5.56 -3.49 -0.62
C HIS A 114 -4.73 -2.24 -0.36
N VAL A 115 -5.25 -1.30 0.45
CA VAL A 115 -4.53 -0.10 0.89
C VAL A 115 -3.30 -0.47 1.72
N ARG A 116 -3.46 -1.33 2.74
CA ARG A 116 -2.33 -1.81 3.56
C ARG A 116 -1.26 -2.50 2.71
N TYR A 117 -1.67 -3.38 1.81
CA TYR A 117 -0.75 -4.06 0.90
C TYR A 117 -0.02 -3.09 -0.05
N MET A 118 -0.72 -2.09 -0.57
CA MET A 118 -0.10 -1.05 -1.41
C MET A 118 0.88 -0.16 -0.64
N ASN A 119 0.65 0.08 0.66
CA ASN A 119 1.58 0.81 1.51
C ASN A 119 2.90 0.04 1.67
N VAL A 120 2.84 -1.27 1.92
CA VAL A 120 4.01 -2.15 2.01
C VAL A 120 4.82 -2.14 0.70
N LEU A 121 4.14 -2.28 -0.45
CA LEU A 121 4.80 -2.20 -1.76
C LEU A 121 5.42 -0.82 -2.03
N SER A 122 4.75 0.24 -1.59
CA SER A 122 5.25 1.61 -1.77
C SER A 122 6.46 1.89 -0.87
N GLU A 123 6.50 1.32 0.32
CA GLU A 123 7.67 1.36 1.21
C GLU A 123 8.84 0.58 0.62
N ALA A 124 8.62 -0.65 0.14
CA ALA A 124 9.64 -1.43 -0.56
C ALA A 124 10.20 -0.66 -1.78
N LEU A 125 9.34 -0.02 -2.57
CA LEU A 125 9.76 0.80 -3.71
C LEU A 125 10.59 2.02 -3.27
N LYS A 126 10.22 2.69 -2.17
CA LYS A 126 11.02 3.81 -1.61
C LYS A 126 12.39 3.32 -1.15
N SER A 127 12.45 2.19 -0.44
CA SER A 127 13.69 1.57 0.02
C SER A 127 14.60 1.13 -1.13
N ALA A 128 14.04 0.76 -2.28
CA ALA A 128 14.78 0.45 -3.51
C ALA A 128 15.23 1.70 -4.32
N GLY A 129 15.06 2.91 -3.78
CA GLY A 129 15.45 4.17 -4.45
C GLY A 129 14.35 4.79 -5.32
N GLY A 130 13.09 4.35 -5.18
CA GLY A 130 11.95 4.89 -5.90
C GLY A 130 11.89 4.45 -7.37
N ARG A 131 11.21 5.24 -8.21
CA ARG A 131 11.18 5.02 -9.68
C ARG A 131 12.41 5.67 -10.30
N ALA A 132 13.16 4.91 -11.11
CA ALA A 132 14.29 5.45 -11.86
C ALA A 132 13.84 6.67 -12.71
N PRO A 133 14.59 7.80 -12.69
CA PRO A 133 14.29 8.94 -13.54
C PRO A 133 14.31 8.51 -15.01
N SER A 134 13.31 8.92 -15.79
CA SER A 134 13.16 8.50 -17.19
C SER A 134 14.29 8.95 -18.13
N CYS A 135 15.25 9.76 -17.66
CA CYS A 135 16.20 10.46 -18.51
C CYS A 135 17.67 10.35 -18.12
N THR A 136 18.07 9.67 -17.02
CA THR A 136 19.47 9.78 -16.57
C THR A 136 20.22 8.53 -16.13
N LEU A 137 19.61 7.38 -15.83
CA LEU A 137 20.40 6.20 -15.41
C LEU A 137 19.68 4.89 -15.76
N THR A 138 20.47 3.85 -16.04
CA THR A 138 20.00 2.46 -16.05
C THR A 138 19.47 2.12 -14.66
N SER A 139 18.20 1.72 -14.56
CA SER A 139 17.62 1.18 -13.33
C SER A 139 18.41 -0.05 -12.87
N SER A 140 18.49 -0.27 -11.56
CA SER A 140 19.02 -1.53 -11.05
C SER A 140 18.01 -2.65 -11.26
N GLU A 141 18.47 -3.88 -11.46
CA GLU A 141 17.59 -5.05 -11.60
C GLU A 141 16.64 -5.19 -10.39
N HIS A 142 17.15 -4.97 -9.18
CA HIS A 142 16.34 -4.99 -7.96
C HIS A 142 15.23 -3.93 -8.00
N GLN A 143 15.54 -2.70 -8.40
CA GLN A 143 14.57 -1.62 -8.53
C GLN A 143 13.48 -1.94 -9.56
N ASP A 144 13.84 -2.59 -10.68
CA ASP A 144 12.89 -3.00 -11.71
C ASP A 144 11.96 -4.12 -11.24
N ILE A 145 12.48 -5.07 -10.46
CA ILE A 145 11.69 -6.14 -9.83
C ILE A 145 10.69 -5.53 -8.83
N VAL A 146 11.14 -4.62 -7.95
CA VAL A 146 10.28 -3.95 -6.96
C VAL A 146 9.24 -3.06 -7.63
N TYR A 147 9.61 -2.33 -8.69
CA TYR A 147 8.67 -1.53 -9.46
C TYR A 147 7.62 -2.40 -10.17
N SER A 148 8.03 -3.53 -10.73
CA SER A 148 7.12 -4.51 -11.31
C SER A 148 6.12 -5.06 -10.29
N ALA A 149 6.60 -5.33 -9.07
CA ALA A 149 5.77 -5.77 -7.94
C ALA A 149 4.71 -4.72 -7.59
N TRP A 150 5.14 -3.46 -7.43
CA TRP A 150 4.27 -2.33 -7.13
C TRP A 150 3.22 -2.11 -8.23
N CYS A 151 3.61 -2.18 -9.51
CA CYS A 151 2.69 -2.11 -10.64
C CYS A 151 1.65 -3.25 -10.61
N LYS A 152 2.08 -4.48 -10.31
CA LYS A 152 1.18 -5.63 -10.18
C LYS A 152 0.17 -5.43 -9.05
N GLY A 153 0.62 -4.97 -7.89
CA GLY A 153 -0.25 -4.61 -6.76
C GLY A 153 -1.26 -3.53 -7.15
N LYS A 154 -0.80 -2.45 -7.79
CA LYS A 154 -1.65 -1.34 -8.24
C LYS A 154 -2.72 -1.80 -9.22
N ILE A 155 -2.36 -2.62 -10.21
CA ILE A 155 -3.33 -3.19 -11.16
C ILE A 155 -4.35 -4.07 -10.43
N SER A 156 -3.92 -4.88 -9.47
CA SER A 156 -4.83 -5.72 -8.68
C SER A 156 -5.82 -4.86 -7.88
N THR A 157 -5.35 -3.79 -7.24
CA THR A 157 -6.21 -2.86 -6.48
C THR A 157 -7.19 -2.12 -7.40
N LEU A 158 -6.75 -1.67 -8.57
CA LEU A 158 -7.64 -1.00 -9.54
C LEU A 158 -8.73 -1.93 -10.08
N LYS A 159 -8.41 -3.21 -10.31
CA LYS A 159 -9.42 -4.21 -10.70
C LYS A 159 -10.48 -4.38 -9.61
N GLU A 160 -10.06 -4.43 -8.35
CA GLU A 160 -10.97 -4.58 -7.23
C GLU A 160 -11.86 -3.34 -7.05
N LEU A 161 -11.28 -2.13 -7.18
CA LEU A 161 -12.05 -0.89 -7.14
C LEU A 161 -13.07 -0.81 -8.26
N SER A 162 -12.72 -1.19 -9.48
CA SER A 162 -13.66 -1.20 -10.60
C SER A 162 -14.85 -2.13 -10.35
N ARG A 163 -14.61 -3.28 -9.69
CA ARG A 163 -15.68 -4.18 -9.23
C ARG A 163 -16.58 -3.51 -8.19
N LEU A 164 -15.97 -2.82 -7.22
CA LEU A 164 -16.70 -2.11 -6.15
C LEU A 164 -17.49 -0.90 -6.67
N GLU A 165 -16.98 -0.17 -7.66
CA GLU A 165 -17.71 0.92 -8.33
C GLU A 165 -18.97 0.40 -9.01
N THR A 166 -18.86 -0.72 -9.75
CA THR A 166 -20.03 -1.38 -10.36
C THR A 166 -21.05 -1.81 -9.30
N MET A 167 -20.57 -2.34 -8.16
CA MET A 167 -21.43 -2.73 -7.04
C MET A 167 -22.08 -1.52 -6.38
N ALA A 168 -21.37 -0.41 -6.23
CA ALA A 168 -21.91 0.84 -5.68
C ALA A 168 -23.04 1.42 -6.56
N GLU A 169 -22.94 1.29 -7.88
CA GLU A 169 -24.03 1.65 -8.80
C GLU A 169 -25.26 0.75 -8.64
N GLU A 170 -25.06 -0.55 -8.37
CA GLU A 170 -26.14 -1.49 -8.05
C GLU A 170 -26.80 -1.15 -6.71
N GLU A 171 -26.00 -0.86 -5.68
CA GLU A 171 -26.48 -0.38 -4.38
C GLU A 171 -27.33 0.89 -4.55
N ALA A 172 -26.84 1.89 -5.30
CA ALA A 172 -27.58 3.12 -5.55
C ALA A 172 -28.91 2.87 -6.28
N ARG A 173 -28.94 1.99 -7.29
CA ARG A 173 -30.18 1.58 -7.97
C ARG A 173 -31.15 0.86 -7.05
N TRP A 174 -30.64 0.00 -6.18
CA TRP A 174 -31.45 -0.74 -5.22
C TRP A 174 -32.06 0.20 -4.17
N SER A 175 -31.26 1.12 -3.62
CA SER A 175 -31.70 2.12 -2.63
C SER A 175 -32.77 3.07 -3.19
N ALA A 176 -32.68 3.41 -4.49
CA ALA A 176 -33.72 4.20 -5.15
C ALA A 176 -35.08 3.46 -5.24
N GLN A 177 -35.06 2.12 -5.24
CA GLN A 177 -36.28 1.29 -5.26
C GLN A 177 -36.82 0.98 -3.86
N HIS A 178 -36.00 1.15 -2.81
CA HIS A 178 -36.33 0.79 -1.42
C HIS A 178 -35.97 1.92 -0.43
N PRO A 179 -36.53 3.14 -0.60
CA PRO A 179 -36.18 4.32 0.21
C PRO A 179 -36.48 4.16 1.71
N GLU A 180 -37.33 3.22 2.09
CA GLU A 180 -37.68 2.88 3.47
C GLU A 180 -36.59 2.10 4.22
N THR A 181 -35.60 1.53 3.52
CA THR A 181 -34.54 0.73 4.17
C THR A 181 -33.38 1.63 4.58
N SER A 182 -33.07 1.67 5.89
CA SER A 182 -31.86 2.34 6.39
C SER A 182 -30.65 1.41 6.28
N HIS A 183 -29.53 1.96 5.82
CA HIS A 183 -28.28 1.22 5.55
C HIS A 183 -27.07 1.75 6.34
N GLU A 184 -27.29 2.57 7.37
CA GLU A 184 -26.21 3.29 8.07
C GLU A 184 -25.15 2.35 8.69
N GLU A 185 -25.56 1.18 9.19
CA GLU A 185 -24.64 0.20 9.81
C GLU A 185 -24.02 -0.79 8.80
N THR A 186 -24.49 -0.80 7.54
CA THR A 186 -24.00 -1.75 6.54
C THR A 186 -22.70 -1.26 5.89
N GLN A 187 -21.77 -2.20 5.67
CA GLN A 187 -20.52 -1.91 4.97
C GLN A 187 -20.75 -2.01 3.45
N THR A 188 -21.14 -0.89 2.86
CA THR A 188 -21.47 -0.78 1.43
C THR A 188 -20.24 -0.63 0.53
N ALA A 189 -20.38 -0.96 -0.74
CA ALA A 189 -19.35 -0.73 -1.75
C ALA A 189 -19.11 0.76 -1.98
N ALA A 190 -20.16 1.59 -1.92
CA ALA A 190 -20.02 3.04 -1.99
C ALA A 190 -19.07 3.60 -0.90
N LYS A 191 -19.26 3.15 0.36
CA LYS A 191 -18.39 3.52 1.49
C LYS A 191 -16.95 3.04 1.28
N ALA A 192 -16.77 1.84 0.73
CA ALA A 192 -15.45 1.29 0.44
C ALA A 192 -14.69 2.12 -0.61
N VAL A 193 -15.36 2.53 -1.69
CA VAL A 193 -14.77 3.40 -2.72
C VAL A 193 -14.38 4.76 -2.15
N GLU A 194 -15.25 5.38 -1.34
CA GLU A 194 -14.94 6.63 -0.65
C GLU A 194 -13.73 6.49 0.29
N LEU A 195 -13.66 5.39 1.05
CA LEU A 195 -12.52 5.09 1.92
C LEU A 195 -11.21 5.00 1.12
N TYR A 196 -11.20 4.30 -0.02
CA TYR A 196 -10.01 4.22 -0.87
C TYR A 196 -9.51 5.60 -1.31
N TRP A 197 -10.42 6.45 -1.82
CA TRP A 197 -10.06 7.77 -2.31
C TRP A 197 -9.61 8.71 -1.19
N SER A 198 -10.25 8.63 -0.03
CA SER A 198 -9.85 9.43 1.13
C SER A 198 -8.47 9.02 1.65
N GLU A 199 -8.13 7.73 1.65
CA GLU A 199 -6.80 7.29 2.09
C GLU A 199 -5.70 7.64 1.06
N THR A 200 -5.96 7.39 -0.23
CA THR A 200 -4.96 7.54 -1.28
C THR A 200 -4.78 8.98 -1.77
N THR A 201 -5.83 9.79 -1.70
CA THR A 201 -5.82 11.20 -2.14
C THR A 201 -5.71 12.16 -0.95
N GLY A 202 -6.35 11.82 0.17
CA GLY A 202 -6.49 12.70 1.35
C GLY A 202 -5.23 12.90 2.18
N CYS A 203 -4.14 12.17 1.90
CA CYS A 203 -2.82 12.49 2.45
C CYS A 203 -2.33 13.90 2.05
N LEU A 204 -2.88 14.49 0.97
CA LEU A 204 -2.55 15.86 0.55
C LEU A 204 -3.43 16.96 1.20
N GLU A 205 -4.58 16.62 1.77
CA GLU A 205 -5.54 17.61 2.29
C GLU A 205 -5.44 17.87 3.80
N ARG A 206 -4.74 17.00 4.57
CA ARG A 206 -4.59 17.17 6.03
C ARG A 206 -3.51 18.13 6.48
N LEU A 207 -2.74 18.71 5.57
CA LEU A 207 -2.06 19.96 5.90
C LEU A 207 -3.11 21.06 5.77
N PRO A 208 -3.54 21.74 6.85
CA PRO A 208 -4.25 22.99 6.73
C PRO A 208 -3.29 23.97 6.04
N ARG A 209 -3.23 23.89 4.71
CA ARG A 209 -2.78 25.00 3.91
C ARG A 209 -3.82 26.06 4.24
N SER A 210 -3.44 27.01 5.09
CA SER A 210 -4.14 28.28 5.16
C SER A 210 -4.19 28.77 3.73
N LYS A 211 -5.33 28.50 3.06
CA LYS A 211 -5.59 29.01 1.73
C LYS A 211 -5.74 30.50 1.97
N LYS A 212 -4.62 31.22 1.98
CA LYS A 212 -4.63 32.63 1.60
C LYS A 212 -5.33 32.60 0.26
N HIS A 213 -6.56 33.08 0.22
CA HIS A 213 -7.33 33.19 -1.01
C HIS A 213 -6.61 34.25 -1.84
N THR A 214 -5.51 33.86 -2.49
CA THR A 214 -4.82 34.68 -3.46
C THR A 214 -5.67 34.63 -4.72
N ALA A 215 -6.75 35.41 -4.71
CA ALA A 215 -7.52 35.68 -5.90
C ALA A 215 -6.60 36.47 -6.83
N VAL A 216 -6.16 35.85 -7.92
CA VAL A 216 -5.45 36.55 -8.99
C VAL A 216 -6.45 37.49 -9.65
N VAL A 217 -6.45 38.75 -9.22
CA VAL A 217 -7.25 39.81 -9.84
C VAL A 217 -6.44 40.38 -10.99
N PHE A 218 -6.96 40.25 -12.21
CA PHE A 218 -6.39 40.93 -13.36
C PHE A 218 -6.81 42.41 -13.31
N ALA A 219 -5.90 43.31 -13.69
CA ALA A 219 -6.21 44.72 -13.79
C ALA A 219 -7.32 44.98 -14.84
N GLN A 220 -8.13 46.04 -14.65
CA GLN A 220 -9.30 46.31 -15.51
C GLN A 220 -8.93 46.60 -16.98
N ASP A 221 -7.67 46.93 -17.25
CA ASP A 221 -7.11 47.19 -18.58
C ASP A 221 -6.47 45.95 -19.23
N THR A 222 -6.56 44.78 -18.58
CA THR A 222 -6.04 43.54 -19.15
C THR A 222 -6.89 43.15 -20.37
N ASP A 223 -6.36 43.33 -21.57
CA ASP A 223 -7.03 42.98 -22.83
C ASP A 223 -7.01 41.46 -23.03
N PHE A 224 -8.19 40.83 -22.95
CA PHE A 224 -8.40 39.39 -23.19
C PHE A 224 -8.78 39.08 -24.65
N ALA A 225 -8.38 39.91 -25.61
CA ALA A 225 -8.56 39.59 -27.02
C ALA A 225 -8.09 38.16 -27.35
N PRO A 226 -8.80 37.42 -28.22
CA PRO A 226 -8.43 36.07 -28.61
C PRO A 226 -7.14 36.11 -29.43
N GLY A 227 -5.98 36.02 -28.78
CA GLY A 227 -4.76 36.37 -29.50
C GLY A 227 -3.42 36.10 -28.83
N ARG A 228 -3.33 35.27 -27.79
CA ARG A 228 -2.02 34.77 -27.35
C ARG A 228 -1.90 33.27 -27.62
N PRO A 229 -1.06 32.86 -28.58
CA PRO A 229 -0.73 31.45 -28.77
C PRO A 229 -0.26 30.86 -27.45
N ASN A 230 -0.85 29.72 -27.05
CA ASN A 230 -0.54 29.01 -25.80
C ASN A 230 0.97 28.89 -25.48
N PRO A 231 1.88 28.65 -26.47
CA PRO A 231 3.31 28.55 -26.22
C PRO A 231 3.94 29.77 -25.55
N TYR A 232 3.34 30.97 -25.66
CA TYR A 232 3.88 32.19 -25.07
C TYR A 232 3.63 32.34 -23.57
N PHE A 233 2.80 31.49 -22.98
CA PHE A 233 2.63 31.42 -21.53
C PHE A 233 3.65 30.49 -20.86
N HIS A 234 4.43 29.74 -21.66
CA HIS A 234 5.40 28.79 -21.12
C HIS A 234 6.66 29.52 -20.68
N ARG A 235 7.16 29.25 -19.46
CA ARG A 235 8.42 29.82 -18.92
C ARG A 235 9.66 29.56 -19.80
N ARG A 236 9.61 28.55 -20.66
CA ARG A 236 10.68 28.19 -21.60
C ARG A 236 10.59 28.94 -22.94
N SER A 237 9.55 29.74 -23.16
CA SER A 237 9.45 30.55 -24.37
C SER A 237 10.52 31.63 -24.36
N PRO A 238 11.26 31.85 -25.47
CA PRO A 238 12.24 32.94 -25.57
C PRO A 238 11.61 34.34 -25.41
N ARG A 239 10.29 34.43 -25.51
CA ARG A 239 9.51 35.66 -25.32
C ARG A 239 8.83 35.76 -23.95
N TYR A 240 9.03 34.77 -23.07
CA TYR A 240 8.56 34.89 -21.70
C TYR A 240 9.42 35.95 -21.00
N GLU A 241 8.80 37.03 -20.56
CA GLU A 241 9.44 38.09 -19.79
C GLU A 241 9.05 37.90 -18.32
N PRO A 242 9.89 37.25 -17.49
CA PRO A 242 9.62 37.12 -16.06
C PRO A 242 9.48 38.50 -15.44
N GLY A 243 8.47 38.71 -14.59
CA GLY A 243 8.34 39.94 -13.81
C GLY A 243 7.54 41.08 -14.47
N LYS A 244 7.36 41.09 -15.80
CA LYS A 244 6.70 42.23 -16.47
C LYS A 244 5.20 42.37 -16.18
N TYR A 245 4.54 41.25 -15.88
CA TYR A 245 3.09 41.20 -15.61
C TYR A 245 2.76 40.75 -14.18
N THR A 246 3.77 40.47 -13.36
CA THR A 246 3.56 40.32 -11.93
C THR A 246 3.41 41.72 -11.37
N VAL A 247 2.21 42.06 -10.92
CA VAL A 247 1.97 43.28 -10.15
C VAL A 247 2.99 43.24 -9.01
N ALA A 248 3.89 44.23 -8.96
CA ALA A 248 4.73 44.42 -7.79
C ALA A 248 3.75 44.57 -6.62
N GLU A 249 3.80 43.65 -5.66
CA GLU A 249 3.04 43.77 -4.42
C GLU A 249 3.33 45.17 -3.90
N GLN A 250 2.30 46.00 -3.95
CA GLN A 250 2.37 47.36 -3.48
C GLN A 250 2.61 47.24 -1.99
N ASP A 251 3.78 47.68 -1.53
CA ASP A 251 4.15 47.77 -0.12
C ASP A 251 2.99 48.46 0.64
N GLU A 252 2.12 47.67 1.25
CA GLU A 252 1.21 48.17 2.27
C GLU A 252 2.08 48.44 3.51
N PRO A 253 2.01 49.66 4.08
CA PRO A 253 2.82 50.01 5.22
C PRO A 253 2.37 49.21 6.45
N GLU A 254 3.33 48.48 7.01
CA GLU A 254 3.55 48.24 8.44
C GLU A 254 2.31 48.39 9.35
N GLU A 255 1.64 47.26 9.62
CA GLU A 255 1.19 47.00 10.97
C GLU A 255 1.91 45.75 11.49
N ASP A 256 2.81 46.03 12.43
CA ASP A 256 3.58 45.14 13.27
C ASP A 256 2.88 43.82 13.64
N GLN A 257 3.38 42.72 13.07
CA GLN A 257 3.57 41.46 13.79
C GLN A 257 4.57 40.56 13.05
N ILE A 258 5.82 40.83 13.39
CA ILE A 258 6.98 39.99 13.19
C ILE A 258 6.68 38.59 13.75
N SER A 259 6.69 37.59 12.88
CA SER A 259 7.03 36.22 13.23
C SER A 259 8.24 35.86 12.38
N GLU A 260 9.42 36.22 12.91
CA GLU A 260 10.69 35.60 12.56
C GLU A 260 10.58 34.09 12.82
N ASP A 261 10.19 33.31 11.81
CA ASP A 261 10.76 31.97 11.68
C ASP A 261 11.03 31.71 10.20
N SER A 262 12.32 31.81 9.93
CA SER A 262 13.04 31.89 8.68
C SER A 262 13.17 30.53 7.98
N GLU A 263 13.10 30.59 6.65
CA GLU A 263 14.03 29.95 5.72
C GLU A 263 14.94 28.83 6.26
N ASP A 264 14.64 27.58 5.91
CA ASP A 264 15.66 26.53 5.84
C ASP A 264 15.53 25.73 4.54
N TYR A 265 16.04 26.34 3.47
CA TYR A 265 16.52 25.61 2.30
C TYR A 265 18.05 25.55 2.39
N SER A 266 18.57 24.31 2.31
CA SER A 266 19.95 23.92 1.98
C SER A 266 20.97 23.83 3.13
N GLN A 267 20.98 22.68 3.80
CA GLN A 267 22.22 22.11 4.34
C GLN A 267 22.53 20.77 3.68
N VAL A 268 23.35 20.83 2.63
CA VAL A 268 24.21 19.71 2.23
C VAL A 268 25.33 19.65 3.28
N LYS A 269 25.30 18.62 4.14
CA LYS A 269 26.40 18.32 5.06
C LYS A 269 27.63 17.87 4.27
N ILE A 270 28.55 18.80 4.02
CA ILE A 270 29.94 18.49 3.71
C ILE A 270 30.65 18.26 5.04
N HIS A 271 30.97 17.01 5.36
CA HIS A 271 31.82 16.70 6.50
C HIS A 271 33.26 17.14 6.19
N HIS A 272 33.72 18.21 6.85
CA HIS A 272 35.14 18.50 6.99
C HIS A 272 35.55 18.44 8.47
N VAL A 273 36.59 17.64 8.68
CA VAL A 273 37.31 17.32 9.91
C VAL A 273 37.89 18.57 10.61
N GLY A 274 37.84 18.61 11.95
CA GLY A 274 38.77 19.42 12.76
C GLY A 274 38.25 19.93 14.11
N GLU A 275 38.66 19.25 15.19
CA GLU A 275 39.16 19.77 16.48
C GLU A 275 38.32 20.69 17.40
N THR A 276 38.07 20.17 18.62
CA THR A 276 38.14 20.79 19.98
C THR A 276 37.65 22.24 20.16
N GLU A 277 36.79 22.59 21.12
CA GLU A 277 36.98 22.54 22.58
C GLU A 277 35.63 22.69 23.33
N GLU A 278 35.64 22.25 24.60
CA GLU A 278 34.55 22.27 25.58
C GLU A 278 34.05 23.68 25.93
N SER A 279 32.74 23.81 26.21
CA SER A 279 32.25 24.87 27.09
C SER A 279 30.97 24.44 27.80
N VAL A 280 31.12 24.27 29.10
CA VAL A 280 30.11 24.03 30.13
C VAL A 280 29.37 25.34 30.40
N ASN A 281 28.03 25.31 30.49
CA ASN A 281 27.37 26.04 31.57
C ASN A 281 25.94 25.57 31.86
N GLU A 282 25.76 25.29 33.15
CA GLU A 282 24.56 24.97 33.91
C GLU A 282 23.58 26.15 34.07
N SER A 283 22.37 25.79 34.54
CA SER A 283 21.41 26.56 35.36
C SER A 283 20.22 27.18 34.61
N LEU A 284 18.96 27.12 35.05
CA LEU A 284 18.29 26.57 36.25
C LEU A 284 16.75 26.59 35.98
N LEU A 285 16.06 25.52 36.39
CA LEU A 285 14.72 25.41 37.01
C LEU A 285 13.45 26.08 36.41
N SER A 286 12.46 25.24 36.08
CA SER A 286 11.08 25.24 36.65
C SER A 286 10.35 23.98 36.15
N ASN A 287 10.19 22.94 36.98
CA ASN A 287 8.96 22.58 37.71
C ASN A 287 7.66 22.68 36.91
N GLU A 288 7.22 21.56 36.30
CA GLU A 288 5.84 21.07 36.38
C GLU A 288 5.85 19.53 36.43
N GLU A 289 5.30 19.00 37.51
CA GLU A 289 5.10 17.57 37.77
C GLU A 289 3.90 17.07 36.97
N GLU A 290 4.13 16.16 36.02
CA GLU A 290 3.07 15.29 35.52
C GLU A 290 3.57 13.85 35.50
N SER A 291 2.88 13.04 36.30
CA SER A 291 3.07 11.63 36.59
C SER A 291 3.32 10.77 35.34
N ARG A 292 4.58 10.38 35.13
CA ARG A 292 4.96 9.26 34.26
C ARG A 292 4.95 7.96 35.07
N PRO A 293 4.31 6.88 34.59
CA PRO A 293 4.49 5.57 35.18
C PRO A 293 5.93 5.12 34.94
N VAL A 294 6.60 4.76 36.04
CA VAL A 294 7.89 4.08 36.06
C VAL A 294 7.69 2.75 35.33
N PHE A 295 8.11 2.68 34.08
CA PHE A 295 8.32 1.40 33.41
C PHE A 295 9.56 0.80 34.06
N ASP A 296 9.32 -0.28 34.80
CA ASP A 296 10.36 -1.17 35.30
C ASP A 296 11.31 -1.54 34.17
N SER A 297 12.59 -1.40 34.48
CA SER A 297 13.74 -1.83 33.71
C SER A 297 13.56 -3.28 33.32
N ILE A 298 13.17 -3.53 32.08
CA ILE A 298 13.18 -4.88 31.52
C ILE A 298 14.64 -5.29 31.33
N ASP A 299 15.02 -6.33 32.07
CA ASP A 299 16.29 -7.04 31.97
C ASP A 299 16.65 -7.28 30.51
N GLU A 300 17.90 -7.00 30.17
CA GLU A 300 18.59 -7.52 28.99
C GLU A 300 18.52 -9.06 29.04
N ILE A 301 17.50 -9.63 28.40
CA ILE A 301 17.50 -11.06 28.07
C ILE A 301 18.51 -11.19 26.93
N GLU A 302 19.69 -11.67 27.29
CA GLU A 302 20.73 -12.11 26.37
C GLU A 302 20.09 -13.00 25.30
N ASP A 303 20.26 -12.59 24.04
CA ASP A 303 19.90 -13.37 22.86
C ASP A 303 20.67 -14.71 22.91
N ASP A 304 20.02 -15.71 23.48
CA ASP A 304 20.42 -17.11 23.35
C ASP A 304 20.15 -17.50 21.89
N ASP A 305 21.18 -17.31 21.07
CA ASP A 305 21.33 -17.88 19.73
C ASP A 305 21.35 -19.41 19.84
N GLU A 306 20.21 -19.98 20.24
CA GLU A 306 19.97 -21.41 20.24
C GLU A 306 19.82 -21.81 18.78
N ASN A 307 20.97 -22.18 18.20
CA ASN A 307 21.14 -22.96 16.99
C ASN A 307 20.23 -24.19 17.07
N SER A 308 18.96 -23.99 16.74
CA SER A 308 17.94 -25.02 16.70
C SER A 308 18.20 -25.80 15.42
N ASP A 309 19.15 -26.72 15.55
CA ASP A 309 19.65 -27.69 14.59
C ASP A 309 18.58 -28.74 14.29
N TRP A 310 17.47 -28.30 13.68
CA TRP A 310 16.40 -29.16 13.20
C TRP A 310 16.77 -29.88 11.88
N GLU A 311 18.03 -29.81 11.45
CA GLU A 311 18.57 -30.53 10.29
C GLU A 311 19.24 -31.84 10.69
N ASP A 312 18.60 -32.70 11.48
CA ASP A 312 19.09 -34.07 11.71
C ASP A 312 17.94 -35.06 12.01
N ILE A 313 16.96 -35.11 11.09
CA ILE A 313 16.13 -36.32 10.94
C ILE A 313 16.50 -37.00 9.61
N ASP A 314 17.71 -37.54 9.64
CA ASP A 314 18.23 -38.46 8.63
C ASP A 314 17.42 -39.76 8.74
N SER A 315 16.30 -39.77 8.01
CA SER A 315 15.41 -40.91 7.87
C SER A 315 16.11 -41.91 6.96
N GLY A 316 17.00 -42.70 7.54
CA GLY A 316 17.50 -43.90 6.89
C GLY A 316 16.34 -44.86 6.62
N ASP A 317 16.01 -45.05 5.35
CA ASP A 317 15.35 -46.27 4.89
C ASP A 317 15.64 -46.52 3.39
N GLU A 318 16.71 -47.28 3.18
CA GLU A 318 16.78 -48.43 2.29
C GLU A 318 16.53 -48.30 0.77
N SER A 319 17.64 -48.41 0.03
CA SER A 319 17.90 -49.55 -0.88
C SER A 319 16.69 -50.07 -1.69
N SER A 320 16.49 -49.52 -2.89
CA SER A 320 15.94 -50.30 -4.00
C SER A 320 16.85 -50.21 -5.23
N GLU A 321 17.88 -51.03 -5.19
CA GLU A 321 18.73 -51.43 -6.32
C GLU A 321 17.94 -52.36 -7.25
N TYR A 322 17.14 -51.79 -8.17
CA TYR A 322 16.65 -52.42 -9.41
C TYR A 322 16.29 -51.25 -10.36
N GLY A 323 17.08 -50.88 -11.38
CA GLY A 323 17.35 -51.67 -12.57
C GLY A 323 16.18 -51.54 -13.55
N ASP A 324 16.22 -50.58 -14.48
CA ASP A 324 15.92 -50.83 -15.89
C ASP A 324 16.32 -49.64 -16.78
N GLU A 325 16.94 -49.98 -17.89
CA GLU A 325 17.34 -49.11 -18.99
C GLU A 325 16.11 -48.75 -19.86
N CYS A 326 16.36 -47.98 -20.93
CA CYS A 326 15.49 -47.75 -22.11
C CYS A 326 14.50 -46.57 -22.02
N GLY A 327 14.85 -45.45 -22.66
CA GLY A 327 13.93 -44.33 -22.89
C GLY A 327 14.48 -43.25 -23.81
N GLU A 328 15.04 -43.69 -24.94
CA GLU A 328 15.49 -42.86 -26.05
C GLU A 328 14.32 -42.06 -26.66
N GLY A 329 14.49 -40.74 -26.76
CA GLY A 329 13.83 -39.90 -27.77
C GLY A 329 12.49 -39.28 -27.41
N ASP A 330 12.49 -37.96 -27.18
CA ASP A 330 11.80 -37.02 -28.09
C ASP A 330 12.25 -35.59 -27.75
N GLY A 331 13.23 -35.09 -28.49
CA GLY A 331 13.67 -33.70 -28.40
C GLY A 331 12.71 -32.82 -29.17
N ILE A 332 11.79 -32.15 -28.47
CA ILE A 332 10.89 -31.16 -29.08
C ILE A 332 11.72 -29.96 -29.53
N TYR A 333 12.06 -29.92 -30.81
CA TYR A 333 12.65 -28.78 -31.50
C TYR A 333 11.54 -27.77 -31.76
N PHE A 334 11.56 -26.63 -31.07
CA PHE A 334 10.71 -25.49 -31.44
C PHE A 334 11.41 -24.71 -32.55
N GLU A 335 10.95 -24.89 -33.78
CA GLU A 335 11.25 -23.94 -34.86
C GLU A 335 10.55 -22.62 -34.52
N ILE A 336 11.35 -21.64 -34.08
CA ILE A 336 10.90 -20.25 -33.92
C ILE A 336 10.94 -19.65 -35.33
N GLU A 337 9.79 -19.60 -36.00
CA GLU A 337 9.61 -18.75 -37.18
C GLU A 337 9.69 -17.28 -36.72
N GLU A 338 10.87 -16.67 -36.88
CA GLU A 338 11.09 -15.24 -36.69
C GLU A 338 10.44 -14.45 -37.85
N GLU A 339 9.13 -14.25 -37.81
CA GLU A 339 8.48 -13.22 -38.62
C GLU A 339 8.70 -11.83 -37.99
N ALA A 340 9.94 -11.34 -38.12
CA ALA A 340 10.29 -9.96 -37.79
C ALA A 340 9.70 -9.01 -38.85
N SER A 341 8.49 -8.51 -38.59
CA SER A 341 7.90 -7.41 -39.36
C SER A 341 8.63 -6.10 -39.04
N PHE A 342 9.45 -5.62 -39.96
CA PHE A 342 10.09 -4.30 -39.86
C PHE A 342 9.20 -3.22 -40.48
N ILE A 343 9.12 -2.06 -39.83
CA ILE A 343 8.45 -0.87 -40.35
C ILE A 343 9.47 -0.11 -41.20
N VAL A 344 9.23 -0.02 -42.51
CA VAL A 344 10.01 0.85 -43.42
C VAL A 344 9.36 2.22 -43.44
N PHE A 345 10.08 3.25 -43.00
CA PHE A 345 9.71 4.63 -43.29
C PHE A 345 10.30 4.97 -44.67
N GLY A 346 9.43 5.31 -45.62
CA GLY A 346 9.84 5.82 -46.91
C GLY A 346 10.31 7.27 -46.78
N ASP A 347 11.42 7.60 -47.44
CA ASP A 347 11.86 8.97 -47.63
C ASP A 347 11.03 9.60 -48.77
N ASP A 348 10.36 10.71 -48.48
CA ASP A 348 9.74 11.63 -49.46
C ASP A 348 10.76 12.64 -50.00
#